data_AF-A0A8K0PYK1-F1
#
_entry.id   AF-A0A8K0PYK1-F1
#
_cell.length_a   1.000
_cell.length_b   1.000
_cell.length_c   1.000
_cell.angle_alpha   90.00
_cell.angle_beta   90.00
_cell.angle_gamma   90.00
#
_symmetry.space_group_name_H-M   'P 1'
#
loop_
_entity.id
_entity.type
_entity.pdbx_description
1 polymer ?
#
loop_
_entity_poly.entity_id
_entity_poly.type
_entity_poly.pdbx_seq_one_letter_code
_entity_poly.pdbx_strand_id
1 'polypeptide(L)'
;MLLTHSFAGPFPLVKKSLVKPEHKQKVIESYDGLMQILKSEVDLIEQIVPSIMPKIDFEDVRNNGKAHIPGSILLCINDNSSQGDKLPSAFADPVHERGCVILRNVMPEEQAAQWETALKGVLAGLQSEAASAASSLKSFYVSPASAASRGIATSIET
;
A
#
# COMPACT_ATOMS: atom_id res chain seq x y z
N MET A 1 -35.88 -13.29 -22.64
CA MET A 1 -35.73 -14.15 -21.44
C MET A 1 -34.43 -13.74 -20.77
N LEU A 2 -34.48 -12.87 -19.75
CA LEU A 2 -33.29 -12.41 -19.04
C LEU A 2 -32.99 -13.41 -17.91
N LEU A 3 -31.85 -14.10 -18.00
CA LEU A 3 -31.37 -15.01 -16.97
C LEU A 3 -30.95 -14.19 -15.75
N THR A 4 -31.82 -14.10 -14.76
CA THR A 4 -31.45 -13.66 -13.41
C THR A 4 -30.64 -14.77 -12.77
N HIS A 5 -29.31 -14.71 -12.91
CA HIS A 5 -28.40 -15.48 -12.06
C HIS A 5 -28.53 -14.97 -10.63
N SER A 6 -29.57 -15.46 -9.93
CA SER A 6 -29.75 -15.24 -8.51
C SER A 6 -28.56 -15.87 -7.80
N PHE A 7 -27.76 -15.03 -7.13
CA PHE A 7 -26.73 -15.48 -6.19
C PHE A 7 -27.44 -16.19 -5.02
N ALA A 8 -27.74 -17.47 -5.19
CA ALA A 8 -28.46 -18.32 -4.24
C ALA A 8 -27.54 -18.78 -3.08
N GLY A 9 -26.77 -17.86 -2.51
CA GLY A 9 -25.93 -18.08 -1.34
C GLY A 9 -26.60 -17.58 -0.05
N PRO A 10 -25.93 -17.70 1.12
CA PRO A 10 -26.43 -17.18 2.40
C PRO A 10 -26.47 -15.64 2.48
N PHE A 11 -25.89 -14.95 1.50
CA PHE A 11 -25.74 -13.49 1.50
C PHE A 11 -27.05 -12.69 1.62
N PRO A 12 -28.18 -13.09 0.99
CA PRO A 12 -29.46 -12.41 1.20
C PRO A 12 -30.00 -12.55 2.64
N LEU A 13 -29.71 -13.66 3.33
CA LEU A 13 -30.10 -13.85 4.73
C LEU A 13 -29.29 -12.93 5.64
N VAL A 14 -27.98 -12.81 5.38
CA VAL A 14 -27.10 -11.87 6.11
C VAL A 14 -27.58 -10.43 5.92
N LYS A 15 -27.88 -10.01 4.69
CA LYS A 15 -28.42 -8.65 4.42
C LYS A 15 -29.72 -8.36 5.16
N LYS A 16 -30.64 -9.33 5.20
CA LYS A 16 -31.88 -9.22 5.98
C LYS A 16 -31.64 -9.14 7.49
N SER A 17 -30.64 -9.84 8.00
CA SER A 17 -30.27 -9.79 9.43
C SER A 17 -29.61 -8.48 9.83
N LEU A 18 -28.89 -7.82 8.92
CA LEU A 18 -28.17 -6.58 9.20
C LEU A 18 -29.08 -5.34 9.20
N VAL A 19 -30.11 -5.31 8.35
CA VAL A 19 -31.02 -4.15 8.22
C VAL A 19 -32.44 -4.56 8.55
N LYS A 20 -32.90 -4.17 9.74
CA LYS A 20 -34.30 -4.36 10.13
C LYS A 20 -35.22 -3.50 9.26
N PRO A 21 -36.42 -3.99 8.88
CA PRO A 21 -37.31 -3.26 7.97
C PRO A 21 -37.71 -1.88 8.52
N GLU A 22 -37.88 -1.74 9.82
CA GLU A 22 -38.17 -0.48 10.51
C GLU A 22 -37.04 0.57 10.44
N HIS A 23 -35.84 0.19 10.01
CA HIS A 23 -34.68 1.10 9.90
C HIS A 23 -34.21 1.30 8.46
N LYS A 24 -34.87 0.66 7.49
CA LYS A 24 -34.44 0.67 6.09
C LYS A 24 -34.27 2.09 5.54
N GLN A 25 -35.22 2.98 5.80
CA GLN A 25 -35.18 4.36 5.31
C GLN A 25 -34.00 5.14 5.91
N LYS A 26 -33.77 5.02 7.22
CA LYS A 26 -32.63 5.66 7.91
C LYS A 26 -31.29 5.15 7.40
N VAL A 27 -31.18 3.85 7.08
CA VAL A 27 -29.96 3.28 6.51
C VAL A 27 -29.68 3.84 5.11
N ILE A 28 -30.72 4.03 4.29
CA ILE A 28 -30.59 4.65 2.96
C ILE A 28 -30.09 6.10 3.11
N GLU A 29 -30.76 6.90 3.94
CA GLU A 29 -30.38 8.30 4.18
C GLU A 29 -28.97 8.44 4.77
N SER A 30 -28.61 7.56 5.72
CA SER A 30 -27.27 7.52 6.29
C SER A 30 -26.21 7.15 5.25
N TYR A 31 -26.52 6.22 4.34
CA TYR A 31 -25.62 5.84 3.26
C TYR A 31 -25.43 6.97 2.26
N ASP A 32 -26.50 7.68 1.91
CA ASP A 32 -26.42 8.86 1.02
C ASP A 32 -25.57 9.97 1.65
N GLY A 33 -25.73 10.22 2.95
CA GLY A 33 -24.87 11.15 3.69
C GLY A 33 -23.39 10.72 3.68
N LEU A 34 -23.11 9.44 3.91
CA LEU A 34 -21.76 8.89 3.82
C LEU A 34 -21.18 9.06 2.40
N MET A 35 -21.97 8.81 1.35
CA MET A 35 -21.53 8.99 -0.03
C MET A 35 -21.20 10.44 -0.36
N GLN A 36 -21.95 11.41 0.20
CA GLN A 36 -21.65 12.83 0.03
C GLN A 36 -20.33 13.21 0.71
N ILE A 37 -20.12 12.76 1.95
CA ILE A 37 -18.88 13.00 2.70
C ILE A 37 -17.68 12.38 1.96
N LEU A 38 -17.80 11.11 1.54
CA LEU A 38 -16.72 10.43 0.82
C LEU A 38 -16.41 11.10 -0.51
N LYS A 39 -17.40 11.63 -1.23
CA LYS A 39 -17.15 12.40 -2.46
C LYS A 39 -16.38 13.69 -2.17
N SER A 40 -16.80 14.47 -1.17
CA SER A 40 -16.07 15.69 -0.82
C SER A 40 -14.65 15.41 -0.33
N GLU A 41 -14.45 14.30 0.38
CA GLU A 41 -13.12 13.87 0.81
C GLU A 41 -12.26 13.43 -0.38
N VAL A 42 -12.81 12.71 -1.36
CA VAL A 42 -12.07 12.33 -2.58
C VAL A 42 -11.62 13.56 -3.35
N ASP A 43 -12.50 14.55 -3.54
CA ASP A 43 -12.15 15.80 -4.23
C ASP A 43 -11.04 16.58 -3.48
N LEU A 44 -11.11 16.58 -2.15
CA LEU A 44 -10.10 17.18 -1.28
C LEU A 44 -8.77 16.42 -1.36
N ILE A 45 -8.82 15.09 -1.33
CA ILE A 45 -7.68 14.19 -1.48
C ILE A 45 -7.00 14.44 -2.83
N GLU A 46 -7.72 14.56 -3.94
CA GLU A 46 -7.10 14.85 -5.24
C GLU A 46 -6.32 16.17 -5.25
N GLN A 47 -6.82 17.19 -4.55
CA GLN A 47 -6.16 18.49 -4.48
C GLN A 47 -4.99 18.52 -3.47
N ILE A 48 -5.10 17.81 -2.35
CA ILE A 48 -4.18 17.94 -1.21
C ILE A 48 -3.20 16.77 -1.12
N VAL A 49 -3.49 15.59 -1.64
CA VAL A 49 -2.68 14.36 -1.48
C VAL A 49 -1.20 14.54 -1.78
N PRO A 50 -0.78 15.20 -2.88
CA PRO A 50 0.64 15.37 -3.16
C PRO A 50 1.39 16.15 -2.06
N SER A 51 0.65 16.98 -1.30
CA SER A 51 1.13 17.79 -0.19
C SER A 51 0.91 17.12 1.18
N ILE A 52 -0.17 16.35 1.34
CA ILE A 52 -0.54 15.77 2.64
C ILE A 52 0.30 14.56 3.01
N MET A 53 0.81 13.76 2.08
CA MET A 53 1.53 12.56 2.49
C MET A 53 2.83 12.94 3.21
N PRO A 54 3.07 12.45 4.44
CA PRO A 54 4.31 12.76 5.14
C PRO A 54 5.49 12.19 4.33
N LYS A 55 6.45 13.05 3.99
CA LYS A 55 7.63 12.70 3.22
C LYS A 55 8.85 12.78 4.13
N ILE A 56 9.56 11.69 4.27
CA ILE A 56 10.81 11.62 5.04
C ILE A 56 11.92 11.09 4.14
N ASP A 57 13.12 11.61 4.32
CA ASP A 57 14.30 11.09 3.62
C ASP A 57 14.72 9.76 4.24
N PHE A 58 15.12 8.80 3.41
CA PHE A 58 15.63 7.53 3.89
C PHE A 58 16.86 7.70 4.79
N GLU A 59 17.69 8.71 4.54
CA GLU A 59 18.84 9.03 5.39
C GLU A 59 18.44 9.48 6.79
N ASP A 60 17.35 10.23 6.92
CA ASP A 60 16.85 10.68 8.23
C ASP A 60 16.37 9.49 9.06
N VAL A 61 15.67 8.54 8.43
CA VAL A 61 15.26 7.28 9.08
C VAL A 61 16.49 6.48 9.49
N ARG A 62 17.46 6.31 8.58
CA ARG A 62 18.70 5.57 8.83
C ARG A 62 19.53 6.19 9.96
N ASN A 63 19.60 7.51 10.02
CA ASN A 63 20.37 8.21 11.05
C ASN A 63 19.70 8.14 12.42
N ASN A 64 18.37 8.06 12.47
CA ASN A 64 17.63 7.90 13.72
C ASN A 64 17.69 6.45 14.26
N GLY A 65 17.81 5.45 13.39
CA GLY A 65 17.99 4.04 13.76
C GLY A 65 19.39 3.64 14.23
N LYS A 66 20.41 4.46 13.98
CA LYS A 66 21.81 4.15 14.37
C LYS A 66 22.06 4.02 15.88
N ALA A 67 21.07 4.28 16.74
CA ALA A 67 21.20 4.10 18.18
C ALA A 67 21.15 2.64 18.64
N HIS A 68 20.61 1.69 17.86
CA HIS A 68 20.65 0.29 18.28
C HIS A 68 20.54 -0.72 17.13
N ILE A 69 21.58 -1.55 17.00
CA ILE A 69 21.71 -2.74 16.15
C ILE A 69 22.02 -2.43 14.68
N PRO A 70 23.26 -2.68 14.21
CA PRO A 70 23.55 -2.65 12.78
C PRO A 70 22.73 -3.75 12.10
N GLY A 71 21.95 -3.35 11.09
CA GLY A 71 21.36 -4.28 10.14
C GLY A 71 19.84 -4.34 10.08
N SER A 72 19.06 -3.64 10.91
CA SER A 72 17.59 -3.76 10.85
C SER A 72 16.88 -2.41 10.88
N ILE A 73 16.50 -1.85 9.71
CA ILE A 73 15.45 -0.80 9.67
C ILE A 73 14.10 -1.50 9.72
N LEU A 74 13.75 -2.03 10.90
CA LEU A 74 12.38 -2.38 11.19
C LEU A 74 11.66 -1.07 11.53
N LEU A 75 10.98 -0.48 10.54
CA LEU A 75 10.06 0.64 10.77
C LEU A 75 8.85 0.14 11.58
N CYS A 76 9.03 -0.01 12.88
CA CYS A 76 7.96 -0.34 13.80
C CYS A 76 7.04 0.87 13.92
N ILE A 77 5.95 0.88 13.14
CA ILE A 77 4.92 1.94 13.24
C ILE A 77 4.16 1.81 14.56
N ASN A 78 4.11 0.61 15.15
CA ASN A 78 3.45 0.37 16.43
C ASN A 78 4.26 -0.62 17.23
N ASP A 79 4.94 -0.16 18.28
CA ASP A 79 5.19 -0.97 19.47
C ASP A 79 5.57 -0.07 20.64
N ASN A 80 4.94 -0.31 21.80
CA ASN A 80 5.41 0.12 23.12
C ASN A 80 6.74 -0.56 23.52
N SER A 81 7.45 -1.14 22.54
CA SER A 81 8.77 -1.73 22.69
C SER A 81 9.80 -0.61 22.82
N SER A 82 10.57 -0.67 23.89
CA SER A 82 11.64 0.27 24.21
C SER A 82 12.88 0.13 23.29
N GLN A 83 12.82 -0.65 22.20
CA GLN A 83 14.03 -1.14 21.54
C GLN A 83 13.84 -1.48 20.04
N GLY A 84 13.37 -0.51 19.25
CA GLY A 84 13.34 -0.59 17.78
C GLY A 84 13.60 0.77 17.15
N ASP A 85 14.09 0.78 15.91
CA ASP A 85 14.39 1.98 15.13
C ASP A 85 13.14 2.84 14.96
N LYS A 86 13.13 3.99 15.65
CA LYS A 86 11.95 4.86 15.68
C LYS A 86 12.00 5.84 14.51
N LEU A 87 10.85 6.07 13.89
CA LEU A 87 10.64 7.29 13.13
C LEU A 87 10.97 8.50 14.02
N PRO A 88 11.51 9.59 13.47
CA PRO A 88 11.66 10.82 14.23
C PRO A 88 10.32 11.17 14.87
N SER A 89 10.31 11.58 16.13
CA SER A 89 9.07 11.82 16.88
C SER A 89 8.15 12.81 16.18
N ALA A 90 8.70 13.79 15.47
CA ALA A 90 7.95 14.74 14.65
C ALA A 90 7.18 14.10 13.47
N PHE A 91 7.54 12.88 13.06
CA PHE A 91 6.90 12.13 11.98
C PHE A 91 6.02 10.98 12.46
N ALA A 92 6.12 10.57 13.72
CA ALA A 92 5.33 9.47 14.27
C ALA A 92 3.83 9.78 14.23
N ASP A 93 3.42 10.95 14.75
CA ASP A 93 2.00 11.32 14.82
C ASP A 93 1.36 11.47 13.43
N PRO A 94 1.97 12.20 12.45
CA PRO A 94 1.39 12.28 11.11
C PRO A 94 1.31 10.95 10.36
N VAL A 95 2.27 10.04 10.58
CA VAL A 95 2.25 8.71 9.95
C VAL A 95 1.20 7.82 10.59
N HIS A 96 1.03 7.89 11.91
CA HIS A 96 -0.01 7.15 12.62
C HIS A 96 -1.42 7.65 12.27
N GLU A 97 -1.62 8.97 12.21
CA GLU A 97 -2.89 9.59 11.85
C GLU A 97 -3.31 9.23 10.41
N ARG A 98 -2.34 9.18 9.48
CA ARG A 98 -2.62 8.98 8.04
C ARG A 98 -2.46 7.54 7.56
N GLY A 99 -1.86 6.67 8.37
CA GLY A 99 -1.58 5.27 8.04
C GLY A 99 -0.63 5.05 6.86
N CYS A 100 0.09 6.09 6.40
CA CYS A 100 1.02 5.99 5.27
C CYS A 100 2.17 6.99 5.35
N VAL A 101 3.27 6.71 4.66
CA VAL A 101 4.47 7.57 4.55
C VAL A 101 5.15 7.37 3.20
N ILE A 102 5.72 8.44 2.64
CA ILE A 102 6.59 8.37 1.47
C ILE A 102 8.04 8.45 1.94
N LEU A 103 8.80 7.38 1.70
CA LEU A 103 10.25 7.37 1.88
C LEU A 103 10.91 7.86 0.59
N ARG A 104 11.62 8.99 0.66
CA ARG A 104 12.39 9.53 -0.46
C ARG A 104 13.81 8.98 -0.43
N ASN A 105 14.43 8.91 -1.61
CA ASN A 105 15.85 8.57 -1.75
C ASN A 105 16.24 7.21 -1.16
N VAL A 106 15.31 6.24 -1.16
CA VAL A 106 15.58 4.85 -0.73
C VAL A 106 16.64 4.18 -1.61
N MET A 107 16.72 4.58 -2.88
CA MET A 107 17.79 4.18 -3.79
C MET A 107 18.21 5.35 -4.68
N PRO A 108 19.47 5.36 -5.18
CA PRO A 108 19.90 6.31 -6.19
C PRO A 108 19.06 6.20 -7.47
N GLU A 109 18.77 7.34 -8.10
CA GLU A 109 17.98 7.40 -9.34
C GLU A 109 18.61 6.58 -10.47
N GLU A 110 19.93 6.57 -10.59
CA GLU A 110 20.65 5.77 -11.59
C GLU A 110 20.37 4.27 -11.43
N GLN A 111 20.38 3.78 -10.19
CA GLN A 111 20.09 2.38 -9.90
C GLN A 111 18.62 2.04 -10.20
N ALA A 112 17.69 2.94 -9.85
CA ALA A 112 16.27 2.79 -10.19
C ALA A 112 16.04 2.70 -11.70
N ALA A 113 16.70 3.56 -12.47
CA ALA A 113 16.61 3.58 -13.93
C ALA A 113 17.15 2.28 -14.55
N GLN A 114 18.27 1.75 -14.05
CA GLN A 114 18.80 0.45 -14.49
C GLN A 114 17.79 -0.68 -14.26
N TRP A 115 17.11 -0.68 -13.11
CA TRP A 115 16.08 -1.67 -12.81
C TRP A 115 14.86 -1.52 -13.72
N GLU A 116 14.43 -0.29 -14.00
CA GLU A 116 13.34 -0.03 -14.94
C GLU A 116 13.66 -0.57 -16.34
N THR A 117 14.87 -0.31 -16.85
CA THR A 117 15.33 -0.85 -18.14
C THR A 117 15.35 -2.38 -18.14
N ALA A 118 15.86 -3.00 -17.08
CA ALA A 118 15.88 -4.46 -16.94
C ALA A 118 14.47 -5.06 -16.93
N LEU A 119 13.52 -4.44 -16.22
CA LEU A 119 12.13 -4.88 -16.15
C LEU A 119 11.40 -4.71 -17.48
N LYS A 120 11.65 -3.63 -18.22
CA LYS A 120 11.11 -3.44 -19.58
C LYS A 120 11.61 -4.53 -20.53
N GLY A 121 12.87 -4.95 -20.40
CA GLY A 121 13.41 -6.08 -21.16
C GLY A 121 12.67 -7.40 -20.87
N VAL A 122 12.39 -7.69 -19.59
CA VAL A 122 11.60 -8.85 -19.18
C VAL A 122 10.18 -8.79 -19.74
N LEU A 123 9.52 -7.62 -19.66
CA LEU A 123 8.16 -7.44 -20.16
C LEU A 123 8.06 -7.61 -21.69
N ALA A 124 9.04 -7.07 -22.43
CA ALA A 124 9.12 -7.25 -23.88
C ALA A 124 9.28 -8.72 -24.28
N GLY A 125 10.06 -9.49 -23.51
CA GLY A 125 10.16 -10.96 -23.67
C GLY A 125 8.82 -11.67 -23.43
N LEU A 126 8.07 -11.27 -22.40
CA LEU A 126 6.77 -11.89 -22.06
C LEU A 126 5.65 -11.58 -23.05
N GLN A 127 5.68 -10.45 -23.76
CA GLN A 127 4.69 -10.17 -24.80
C GLN A 127 4.86 -11.05 -26.05
N SER A 128 6.03 -11.68 -26.21
CA SER A 128 6.29 -12.63 -27.30
C SER A 128 5.83 -14.06 -27.00
N GLU A 129 5.54 -14.39 -25.73
CA GLU A 129 4.95 -15.66 -25.31
C GLU A 129 3.50 -15.44 -24.88
N ALA A 130 2.55 -15.86 -25.70
CA ALA A 130 1.11 -15.83 -25.39
C ALA A 130 0.71 -16.88 -24.31
N ALA A 131 1.43 -16.92 -23.19
CA ALA A 131 1.17 -17.82 -22.08
C ALA A 131 0.51 -17.04 -20.94
N SER A 132 -0.72 -17.44 -20.61
CA SER A 132 -1.49 -17.19 -19.38
C SER A 132 -0.89 -16.17 -18.38
N ALA A 133 -1.66 -15.13 -18.03
CA ALA A 133 -1.28 -14.06 -17.09
C ALA A 133 -0.64 -14.54 -15.76
N ALA A 134 -0.91 -15.76 -15.31
CA ALA A 134 -0.27 -16.35 -14.13
C ALA A 134 1.21 -16.68 -14.32
N SER A 135 1.65 -16.99 -15.55
CA SER A 135 3.05 -17.23 -15.91
C SER A 135 3.84 -15.92 -15.91
N SER A 136 3.26 -14.86 -16.47
CA SER A 136 3.85 -13.52 -16.53
C SER A 136 4.04 -12.88 -15.15
N LEU A 137 3.12 -13.12 -14.21
CA LEU A 137 3.27 -12.63 -12.83
C LEU A 137 4.38 -13.38 -12.07
N LYS A 138 4.51 -14.70 -12.27
CA LYS A 138 5.57 -15.49 -11.63
C LYS A 138 6.95 -15.09 -12.12
N SER A 139 7.14 -14.91 -13.44
CA SER A 139 8.42 -14.51 -14.02
C SER A 139 8.84 -13.10 -13.58
N PHE A 140 7.89 -12.17 -13.43
CA PHE A 140 8.14 -10.84 -12.91
C PHE A 140 8.66 -10.86 -11.46
N TYR A 141 8.03 -11.67 -10.60
CA TYR A 141 8.39 -11.77 -9.17
C TYR A 141 9.81 -12.31 -8.94
N VAL A 142 10.29 -13.20 -9.81
CA VAL A 142 11.64 -13.79 -9.73
C VAL A 142 12.68 -13.03 -10.56
N SER A 143 12.33 -11.90 -11.17
CA SER A 143 13.29 -11.13 -11.97
C SER A 143 14.49 -10.67 -11.13
N PRO A 144 15.69 -10.55 -11.72
CA PRO A 144 16.89 -10.07 -11.01
C PRO A 144 16.70 -8.70 -10.36
N ALA A 145 15.93 -7.80 -10.99
CA ALA A 145 15.58 -6.50 -10.41
C ALA A 145 14.69 -6.64 -9.17
N SER A 146 13.71 -7.54 -9.20
CA SER A 146 12.85 -7.84 -8.03
C SER A 146 13.62 -8.58 -6.92
N ALA A 147 14.57 -9.45 -7.28
CA ALA A 147 15.45 -10.12 -6.33
C ALA A 147 16.46 -9.12 -5.72
N ALA A 148 17.02 -8.21 -6.51
CA ALA A 148 17.91 -7.16 -6.04
C ALA A 148 17.19 -6.15 -5.14
N SER A 149 15.94 -5.77 -5.47
CA SER A 149 15.13 -4.89 -4.61
C SER A 149 14.82 -5.52 -3.26
N ARG A 150 14.49 -6.82 -3.25
CA ARG A 150 14.40 -7.59 -2.01
C ARG A 150 15.74 -7.73 -1.31
N GLY A 151 16.84 -7.91 -2.05
CA GLY A 151 18.21 -7.98 -1.51
C GLY A 151 18.64 -6.70 -0.79
N ILE A 152 18.23 -5.54 -1.30
CA ILE A 152 18.39 -4.25 -0.62
C ILE A 152 17.49 -4.20 0.61
N ALA A 153 16.24 -4.65 0.52
CA ALA A 153 15.36 -4.76 1.68
C ALA A 153 15.89 -5.74 2.76
N THR A 154 16.60 -6.81 2.37
CA THR A 154 17.21 -7.76 3.32
C THR A 154 18.59 -7.33 3.82
N SER A 155 19.34 -6.51 3.07
CA SER A 155 20.54 -5.82 3.60
C SER A 155 20.16 -4.66 4.54
N ILE A 156 18.87 -4.32 4.58
CA ILE A 156 18.22 -3.49 5.58
C ILE A 156 17.70 -4.37 6.75
N GLU A 157 17.75 -5.71 6.67
CA GLU A 157 17.34 -6.67 7.73
C GLU A 157 18.50 -7.51 8.35
N THR A 158 19.73 -7.44 7.82
CA THR A 158 20.95 -8.12 8.33
C THR A 158 22.04 -7.17 8.77
#